data_AF-A0A914P595-F1
#
_entry.id   AF-A0A914P595-F1
#
_cell.length_a   1.000
_cell.length_b   1.000
_cell.length_c   1.000
_cell.angle_alpha   90.00
_cell.angle_beta   90.00
_cell.angle_gamma   90.00
#
_symmetry.space_group_name_H-M   'P 1'
#
loop_
_entity.id
_entity.type
_entity.pdbx_description
1 polymer ?
#
loop_
_entity_poly.entity_id
_entity_poly.type
_entity_poly.pdbx_seq_one_letter_code
_entity_poly.pdbx_strand_id
1 'polypeptide(L)'
;MCISKLGQTIYGVLALAIVALTLASMFTPGWRKIKAEVKEGEDRSKIINQTISLGIFPFSCGWELGKSELHLNKTATDANCQKWWENQPTYEKFVLVFMILALLCSIAAFIWNALTFCCCIGKGGIFRPLPSLASASAFLLLIALVIYYFNNDKDIGIFI
;
A
#
# COMPACT_ATOMS: atom_id res chain seq x y z
N MET A 1 -28.30 -6.52 -22.98
CA MET A 1 -27.14 -6.45 -23.89
C MET A 1 -25.93 -6.90 -23.11
N CYS A 2 -25.40 -8.08 -23.41
CA CYS A 2 -24.10 -8.50 -22.89
C CYS A 2 -23.08 -7.54 -23.50
N ILE A 3 -22.38 -6.78 -22.66
CA ILE A 3 -21.23 -5.98 -23.10
C ILE A 3 -20.30 -6.92 -23.86
N SER A 4 -19.68 -6.41 -24.94
CA SER A 4 -18.67 -7.15 -25.70
C SER A 4 -17.72 -7.84 -24.74
N LYS A 5 -17.58 -9.17 -24.86
CA LYS A 5 -16.71 -10.00 -23.99
C LYS A 5 -15.28 -9.43 -23.94
N LEU A 6 -14.86 -8.77 -25.03
CA LEU A 6 -13.59 -8.04 -25.11
C LEU A 6 -13.45 -6.93 -24.04
N GLY A 7 -14.50 -6.13 -23.81
CA GLY A 7 -14.46 -5.04 -22.83
C GLY A 7 -14.38 -5.54 -21.38
N GLN A 8 -15.08 -6.63 -21.06
CA GLN A 8 -15.01 -7.27 -19.74
C GLN A 8 -13.64 -7.91 -19.48
N THR A 9 -13.03 -8.52 -20.51
CA THR A 9 -11.68 -9.09 -20.41
C THR A 9 -10.65 -7.99 -20.17
N ILE A 10 -10.69 -6.90 -20.95
CA ILE A 10 -9.76 -5.77 -20.78
C ILE A 10 -9.90 -5.17 -19.37
N TYR A 11 -11.14 -4.92 -18.92
CA TYR A 11 -11.40 -4.41 -17.59
C TYR A 11 -10.87 -5.34 -16.50
N GLY A 12 -11.11 -6.65 -16.63
CA GLY A 12 -10.64 -7.65 -15.65
C GLY A 12 -9.12 -7.68 -15.53
N VAL A 13 -8.40 -7.66 -16.66
CA VAL A 13 -6.93 -7.61 -16.69
C VAL A 13 -6.42 -6.33 -16.03
N LEU A 14 -7.02 -5.18 -16.36
CA LEU A 14 -6.62 -3.90 -15.80
C LEU A 14 -6.88 -3.84 -14.27
N ALA A 15 -8.04 -4.30 -13.82
CA ALA A 15 -8.37 -4.36 -12.39
C ALA A 15 -7.40 -5.27 -11.62
N LEU A 16 -7.04 -6.42 -12.20
CA LEU A 16 -6.06 -7.32 -11.61
C LEU A 16 -4.66 -6.68 -11.54
N ALA A 17 -4.24 -5.97 -12.59
CA ALA A 17 -2.99 -5.22 -12.59
C ALA A 17 -2.97 -4.13 -11.49
N ILE A 18 -4.06 -3.38 -11.33
CA ILE A 18 -4.20 -2.37 -10.26
C ILE A 18 -4.10 -3.00 -8.88
N VAL A 19 -4.79 -4.13 -8.65
CA VAL A 19 -4.70 -4.87 -7.38
C VAL A 19 -3.27 -5.31 -7.11
N ALA A 20 -2.61 -5.91 -8.10
CA ALA A 20 -1.22 -6.37 -7.98
C ALA A 20 -0.25 -5.21 -7.68
N LEU A 21 -0.37 -4.08 -8.39
CA LEU A 21 0.46 -2.90 -8.17
C LEU A 21 0.20 -2.26 -6.81
N THR A 22 -1.06 -2.18 -6.39
CA THR A 22 -1.44 -1.64 -5.07
C THR A 22 -0.83 -2.51 -3.98
N LEU A 23 -1.00 -3.84 -4.06
CA LEU A 23 -0.38 -4.77 -3.11
C LEU A 23 1.14 -4.63 -3.11
N ALA A 24 1.78 -4.65 -4.28
CA ALA A 24 3.23 -4.47 -4.39
C ALA A 24 3.68 -3.18 -3.69
N SER A 25 2.98 -2.06 -3.91
CA SER A 25 3.30 -0.78 -3.24
C SER A 25 3.12 -0.83 -1.71
N MET A 26 2.13 -1.56 -1.19
CA MET A 26 1.92 -1.73 0.25
C MET A 26 3.06 -2.52 0.91
N PHE A 27 3.59 -3.52 0.20
CA PHE A 27 4.69 -4.38 0.68
C PHE A 27 6.08 -3.83 0.34
N THR A 28 6.19 -2.82 -0.51
CA THR A 28 7.48 -2.24 -0.89
C THR A 28 8.06 -1.43 0.27
N PRO A 29 9.26 -1.76 0.78
CA PRO A 29 10.00 -0.86 1.66
C PRO A 29 10.53 0.32 0.84
N GLY A 30 10.63 1.53 1.42
CA GLY A 30 11.04 2.71 0.64
C GLY A 30 10.23 3.96 0.89
N TRP A 31 9.12 3.84 1.62
CA TRP A 31 8.28 4.98 1.97
C TRP A 31 8.98 5.91 2.95
N ARG A 32 9.79 5.38 3.88
CA ARG A 32 10.59 6.22 4.78
C ARG A 32 11.90 5.58 5.18
N LYS A 33 12.92 6.40 5.42
CA LYS A 33 14.18 5.98 6.02
C LYS A 33 14.19 6.39 7.50
N ILE A 34 14.46 5.44 8.40
CA ILE A 34 14.65 5.75 9.82
C ILE A 34 16.03 5.31 10.30
N LYS A 35 16.50 5.99 11.33
CA LYS A 35 17.67 5.56 12.12
C LYS A 35 17.14 4.75 13.30
N ALA A 36 17.58 3.50 13.44
CA ALA A 36 17.21 2.70 14.60
C ALA A 36 17.90 3.26 15.85
N GLU A 37 17.13 3.58 16.89
CA GLU A 37 17.66 3.93 18.20
C GLU A 37 17.85 2.66 19.03
N VAL A 38 19.04 2.48 19.61
CA VAL A 38 19.37 1.33 20.45
C VAL A 38 19.57 1.78 21.90
N LYS A 39 19.06 0.96 22.83
CA LYS A 39 19.22 1.17 24.27
C LYS A 39 20.69 1.03 24.68
N GLU A 40 21.03 1.77 25.72
CA GLU A 40 22.37 1.90 26.27
C GLU A 40 22.99 0.53 26.65
N GLY A 41 24.01 0.09 25.89
CA GLY A 41 24.77 -1.14 26.18
C GLY A 41 25.32 -1.89 24.95
N GLU A 42 24.79 -1.65 23.75
CA GLU A 42 25.22 -2.32 22.51
C GLU A 42 25.99 -1.38 21.58
N ASP A 43 26.92 -1.94 20.79
CA ASP A 43 27.98 -1.22 20.08
C ASP A 43 27.43 -0.12 19.14
N ARG A 44 27.40 1.11 19.65
CA ARG A 44 26.77 2.28 19.02
C ARG A 44 27.39 2.62 17.65
N SER A 45 28.59 2.14 17.37
CA SER A 45 29.40 2.55 16.22
C SER A 45 28.92 2.01 14.86
N LYS A 46 28.36 0.79 14.81
CA LYS A 46 27.80 0.20 13.57
C LYS A 46 26.40 0.71 13.20
N ILE A 47 25.66 1.20 14.20
CA ILE A 47 24.21 1.44 14.12
C ILE A 47 23.90 2.85 13.59
N ILE A 48 24.74 3.84 13.92
CA ILE A 48 24.57 5.25 13.50
C ILE A 48 24.56 5.40 11.96
N ASN A 49 25.13 4.43 11.25
CA ASN A 49 25.25 4.43 9.79
C ASN A 49 24.20 3.57 9.06
N GLN A 50 23.38 2.77 9.77
CA GLN A 50 22.35 1.95 9.13
C GLN A 50 21.00 2.69 9.07
N THR A 51 20.70 3.26 7.91
CA THR A 51 19.36 3.76 7.58
C THR A 51 18.49 2.59 7.12
N ILE A 52 17.46 2.26 7.90
CA ILE A 52 16.50 1.20 7.54
C ILE A 52 15.39 1.83 6.72
N SER A 53 15.15 1.26 5.54
CA SER A 53 14.07 1.67 4.65
C SER A 53 12.80 0.92 5.03
N LEU A 54 11.85 1.62 5.63
CA LEU A 54 10.57 1.07 6.08
C LEU A 54 9.46 1.31 5.06
N GLY A 55 8.46 0.42 5.09
CA GLY A 55 7.21 0.61 4.38
C GLY A 55 6.25 1.52 5.14
N ILE A 56 5.13 1.90 4.50
CA ILE A 56 4.09 2.72 5.13
C ILE A 56 3.24 1.92 6.13
N PHE A 57 3.22 0.59 6.00
CA PHE A 57 2.44 -0.31 6.84
C PHE A 57 3.21 -0.83 8.05
N PRO A 58 2.53 -1.09 9.18
CA PRO A 58 3.18 -1.49 10.42
C PRO A 58 3.87 -2.86 10.36
N PHE A 59 3.37 -3.78 9.53
CA PHE A 59 4.01 -5.08 9.36
C PHE A 59 5.42 -4.97 8.76
N SER A 60 5.71 -3.91 7.99
CA SER A 60 7.00 -3.73 7.32
C SER A 60 8.14 -3.51 8.33
N CYS A 61 7.84 -2.90 9.48
CA CYS A 61 8.84 -2.63 10.51
C CYS A 61 9.46 -3.92 11.09
N GLY A 62 8.62 -4.88 11.49
CA GLY A 62 9.11 -6.15 12.03
C GLY A 62 9.86 -6.98 10.98
N TRP A 63 9.41 -6.92 9.72
CA TRP A 63 10.05 -7.64 8.62
C TRP A 63 11.45 -7.10 8.31
N GLU A 64 11.60 -5.78 8.16
CA GLU A 64 12.88 -5.16 7.82
C GLU A 64 13.89 -5.20 8.97
N LEU A 65 13.43 -5.01 10.23
CA LEU A 65 14.30 -5.15 11.40
C LEU A 65 14.76 -6.60 11.61
N GLY A 66 13.89 -7.59 11.35
CA GLY A 66 14.26 -9.01 11.44
C GLY A 66 15.25 -9.47 10.37
N LYS A 67 15.35 -8.74 9.25
CA LYS A 67 16.31 -9.00 8.17
C LYS A 67 17.62 -8.20 8.31
N SER A 68 17.60 -7.14 9.13
CA SER A 68 18.78 -6.31 9.36
C SER A 68 19.87 -7.10 10.12
N GLU A 69 21.14 -6.76 9.91
CA GLU A 69 22.26 -7.34 10.67
C GLU A 69 22.20 -7.03 12.19
N LEU A 70 21.29 -6.13 12.55
CA LEU A 70 20.98 -5.76 13.92
C LEU A 70 20.08 -6.85 14.54
N HIS A 71 20.68 -7.88 15.14
CA HIS A 71 20.01 -8.95 15.89
C HIS A 71 19.33 -8.42 17.17
N LEU A 72 18.30 -7.59 17.02
CA LEU A 72 17.45 -7.13 18.12
C LEU A 72 16.63 -8.30 18.66
N ASN A 73 16.55 -8.41 19.98
CA ASN A 73 15.60 -9.31 20.62
C ASN A 73 14.17 -8.87 20.27
N LYS A 74 13.22 -9.83 20.21
CA LYS A 74 11.83 -9.59 19.80
C LYS A 74 11.18 -8.41 20.55
N THR A 75 11.43 -8.30 21.85
CA THR A 75 10.92 -7.22 22.71
C THR A 75 11.46 -5.83 22.33
N ALA A 76 12.71 -5.75 21.87
CA ALA A 76 13.33 -4.51 21.43
C ALA A 76 12.82 -4.11 20.02
N THR A 77 12.62 -5.09 19.14
CA THR A 77 11.98 -4.89 17.83
C THR A 77 10.56 -4.36 18.00
N ASP A 78 9.75 -4.97 18.86
CA ASP A 78 8.37 -4.57 19.12
C ASP A 78 8.31 -3.13 19.66
N ALA A 79 9.17 -2.78 20.63
CA ALA A 79 9.26 -1.44 21.19
C ALA A 79 9.67 -0.38 20.14
N ASN A 80 10.63 -0.71 19.26
CA ASN A 80 11.07 0.20 18.19
C ASN A 80 9.98 0.37 17.12
N CYS A 81 9.26 -0.68 16.77
CA CYS A 81 8.15 -0.60 15.83
C CYS A 81 6.96 0.17 16.39
N GLN A 82 6.66 0.02 17.68
CA GLN A 82 5.64 0.82 18.33
C GLN A 82 6.00 2.31 18.31
N LYS A 83 7.23 2.66 18.71
CA LYS A 83 7.72 4.04 18.69
C LYS A 83 7.70 4.63 17.27
N TRP A 84 8.10 3.84 16.27
CA TRP A 84 8.02 4.24 14.86
C TRP A 84 6.58 4.51 14.40
N TRP A 85 5.63 3.65 14.77
CA TRP A 85 4.22 3.79 14.40
C TRP A 85 3.54 4.98 15.10
N GLU A 86 3.91 5.24 16.35
CA GLU A 86 3.44 6.41 17.10
C GLU A 86 3.98 7.71 16.48
N ASN A 87 5.25 7.72 16.07
CA ASN A 87 5.89 8.86 15.40
C ASN A 87 5.56 8.99 13.91
N GLN A 88 4.76 8.09 13.34
CA GLN A 88 4.36 8.18 11.93
C GLN A 88 3.44 9.37 11.73
N PRO A 89 3.76 10.27 10.77
CA PRO A 89 2.98 11.48 10.56
C PRO A 89 1.56 11.14 10.13
N THR A 90 0.61 11.96 10.57
CA THR A 90 -0.82 11.69 10.42
C THR A 90 -1.25 11.55 8.95
N TYR A 91 -0.61 12.28 8.03
CA TYR A 91 -0.90 12.18 6.59
C TYR A 91 -0.62 10.78 6.03
N GLU A 92 0.44 10.10 6.48
CA GLU A 92 0.73 8.74 6.03
C GLU A 92 -0.30 7.72 6.56
N LYS A 93 -0.81 7.92 7.78
CA LYS A 93 -1.90 7.10 8.31
C LYS A 93 -3.16 7.26 7.45
N PHE A 94 -3.44 8.48 6.97
CA PHE A 94 -4.53 8.69 6.00
C PHE A 94 -4.26 7.99 4.67
N VAL A 95 -3.05 8.12 4.10
CA VAL A 95 -2.65 7.43 2.86
C VAL A 95 -2.88 5.93 2.98
N LEU A 96 -2.48 5.32 4.11
CA LEU A 96 -2.71 3.91 4.39
C LEU A 96 -4.20 3.54 4.35
N VAL A 97 -5.06 4.33 4.99
CA VAL A 97 -6.53 4.09 4.97
C VAL A 97 -7.09 4.19 3.56
N PHE A 98 -6.68 5.21 2.79
CA PHE A 98 -7.10 5.37 1.40
C PHE A 98 -6.65 4.22 0.50
N MET A 99 -5.41 3.73 0.66
CA MET A 99 -4.90 2.57 -0.08
C MET A 99 -5.69 1.30 0.23
N ILE A 100 -6.03 1.05 1.50
CA ILE A 100 -6.86 -0.11 1.90
C ILE A 100 -8.27 0.00 1.30
N LEU A 101 -8.92 1.17 1.40
CA LEU A 101 -10.25 1.38 0.83
C LEU A 101 -10.26 1.19 -0.68
N ALA A 102 -9.26 1.72 -1.38
CA ALA A 102 -9.11 1.53 -2.82
C ALA A 102 -8.91 0.06 -3.19
N LEU A 103 -8.08 -0.67 -2.44
CA LEU A 103 -7.85 -2.09 -2.66
C LEU A 103 -9.16 -2.90 -2.52
N LEU A 104 -9.96 -2.61 -1.48
CA LEU A 104 -11.25 -3.26 -1.27
C LEU A 104 -12.22 -2.97 -2.44
N CYS A 105 -12.28 -1.71 -2.90
CA CYS A 105 -13.09 -1.34 -4.07
C CYS A 105 -12.63 -2.07 -5.34
N SER A 106 -11.32 -2.16 -5.59
CA SER A 106 -10.74 -2.87 -6.73
C SER A 106 -11.01 -4.38 -6.70
N ILE A 107 -10.91 -5.02 -5.52
CA ILE A 107 -11.23 -6.44 -5.34
C ILE A 107 -12.72 -6.68 -5.56
N ALA A 108 -13.60 -5.86 -4.98
CA ALA A 108 -15.04 -5.97 -5.19
C ALA A 108 -15.41 -5.79 -6.67
N ALA A 109 -14.79 -4.84 -7.35
CA ALA A 109 -14.95 -4.62 -8.78
C ALA A 109 -14.49 -5.83 -9.62
N PHE A 110 -13.36 -6.43 -9.27
CA PHE A 110 -12.84 -7.62 -9.95
C PHE A 110 -13.75 -8.84 -9.75
N ILE A 111 -14.19 -9.11 -8.52
CA ILE A 111 -15.14 -10.19 -8.21
C ILE A 111 -16.45 -9.97 -8.98
N TRP A 112 -16.96 -8.74 -8.99
CA TRP A 112 -18.18 -8.42 -9.71
C TRP A 112 -18.02 -8.61 -11.22
N ASN A 113 -16.88 -8.21 -11.78
CA ASN A 113 -16.56 -8.46 -13.18
C ASN A 113 -16.53 -9.96 -13.49
N ALA A 114 -15.90 -10.78 -12.65
CA ALA A 114 -15.86 -12.24 -12.80
C ALA A 114 -17.28 -12.86 -12.75
N LEU A 115 -18.12 -12.43 -11.80
CA LEU A 115 -19.52 -12.87 -11.71
C LEU A 115 -20.30 -12.52 -12.98
N THR A 116 -20.16 -11.30 -13.50
CA THR A 116 -20.83 -10.89 -14.75
C THR A 116 -20.28 -11.57 -16.01
N PHE A 117 -19.02 -12.02 -15.96
CA PHE A 117 -18.40 -12.76 -17.05
C PHE A 117 -18.91 -14.21 -17.12
N CYS A 118 -19.01 -14.88 -15.97
CA CYS A 118 -19.49 -16.26 -15.84
C CYS A 118 -21.01 -16.39 -15.96
N CYS A 119 -21.77 -15.44 -15.41
CA CYS A 119 -23.22 -15.45 -15.40
C CYS A 119 -23.74 -14.43 -16.41
N CYS A 120 -24.04 -14.87 -17.65
CA CYS A 120 -24.74 -14.06 -18.67
C CYS A 120 -26.22 -13.83 -18.27
N ILE A 121 -26.47 -13.31 -17.07
CA ILE A 121 -27.82 -13.09 -16.55
C ILE A 121 -28.38 -11.84 -17.24
N GLY A 122 -29.35 -12.06 -18.12
CA GLY A 122 -29.97 -11.06 -19.00
C GLY A 122 -30.82 -9.99 -18.31
N LYS A 123 -30.29 -9.27 -17.32
CA LYS A 123 -30.94 -8.07 -16.77
C LYS A 123 -29.96 -6.90 -16.82
N GLY A 124 -30.26 -5.93 -17.70
CA GLY A 124 -29.44 -4.75 -18.00
C GLY A 124 -29.21 -3.75 -16.86
N GLY A 125 -29.46 -4.13 -15.60
CA GLY A 125 -29.24 -3.30 -14.41
C GLY A 125 -27.99 -3.65 -13.59
N ILE A 126 -27.36 -4.81 -13.81
CA ILE A 126 -26.24 -5.31 -12.97
C ILE A 126 -24.89 -4.66 -13.29
N PHE A 127 -24.75 -3.96 -14.42
CA PHE A 127 -23.49 -3.34 -14.86
C PHE A 127 -23.23 -1.93 -14.34
N ARG A 128 -24.21 -1.29 -13.69
CA ARG A 128 -24.07 0.09 -13.17
C ARG A 128 -22.96 0.29 -12.12
N PRO A 129 -22.61 -0.67 -11.24
CA PRO A 129 -21.61 -0.45 -10.22
C PRO A 129 -20.15 -0.61 -10.69
N LEU A 130 -19.84 -1.32 -11.79
CA LEU A 130 -18.44 -1.58 -12.14
C LEU A 130 -17.64 -0.30 -12.47
N PRO A 131 -18.16 0.64 -13.30
CA PRO A 131 -17.44 1.86 -13.60
C PRO A 131 -17.33 2.77 -12.38
N SER A 132 -18.35 2.80 -11.50
CA SER A 132 -18.33 3.64 -10.31
C SER A 132 -17.34 3.13 -9.26
N LEU A 133 -17.25 1.81 -9.03
CA LEU A 133 -16.27 1.24 -8.10
C LEU A 133 -14.83 1.42 -8.61
N ALA A 134 -14.58 1.22 -9.91
CA ALA A 134 -13.26 1.45 -10.48
C ALA A 134 -12.84 2.92 -10.41
N SER A 135 -13.74 3.84 -10.77
CA SER A 135 -13.49 5.27 -10.64
C SER A 135 -13.24 5.66 -9.19
N ALA A 136 -14.04 5.18 -8.24
CA ALA A 136 -13.84 5.44 -6.82
C ALA A 136 -12.47 4.96 -6.34
N SER A 137 -12.06 3.74 -6.70
CA SER A 137 -10.73 3.22 -6.39
C SER A 137 -9.61 4.11 -6.97
N ALA A 138 -9.72 4.50 -8.24
CA ALA A 138 -8.74 5.38 -8.88
C ALA A 138 -8.67 6.74 -8.19
N PHE A 139 -9.81 7.34 -7.82
CA PHE A 139 -9.82 8.61 -7.08
C PHE A 139 -9.21 8.47 -5.68
N LEU A 140 -9.48 7.39 -4.95
CA LEU A 140 -8.90 7.15 -3.63
C LEU A 140 -7.37 6.97 -3.72
N LEU A 141 -6.88 6.20 -4.70
CA LEU A 141 -5.43 6.07 -4.95
C LEU A 141 -4.79 7.40 -5.37
N LEU A 142 -5.46 8.17 -6.22
CA LEU A 142 -4.96 9.48 -6.64
C LEU A 142 -4.84 10.43 -5.45
N ILE A 143 -5.87 10.49 -4.59
CA ILE A 143 -5.84 11.31 -3.36
C ILE A 143 -4.69 10.85 -2.45
N ALA A 144 -4.52 9.54 -2.26
CA ALA A 144 -3.43 8.99 -1.45
C ALA A 144 -2.05 9.41 -2.00
N LEU A 145 -1.85 9.30 -3.31
CA LEU A 145 -0.60 9.71 -3.97
C LEU A 145 -0.35 11.21 -3.89
N VAL A 146 -1.39 12.03 -4.10
CA VAL A 146 -1.30 13.49 -4.02
C VAL A 146 -0.92 13.94 -2.61
N ILE A 147 -1.59 13.42 -1.59
CA ILE A 147 -1.27 13.71 -0.18
C ILE A 147 0.16 13.30 0.12
N TYR A 148 0.56 12.10 -0.31
CA TYR A 148 1.92 11.62 -0.08
C TYR A 148 2.97 12.48 -0.79
N TYR A 149 2.74 12.82 -2.05
CA TYR A 149 3.66 13.62 -2.87
C TYR A 149 3.89 15.00 -2.25
N PHE A 150 2.82 15.78 -1.98
CA PHE A 150 2.98 17.14 -1.47
C PHE A 150 3.61 17.22 -0.07
N ASN A 151 3.43 16.20 0.77
CA ASN A 151 4.03 16.18 2.09
C ASN A 151 5.49 15.66 2.09
N ASN A 152 5.91 14.97 1.03
CA ASN A 152 7.27 14.45 0.88
C ASN A 152 8.04 15.06 -0.31
N ASP A 153 7.52 16.14 -0.92
CA ASP A 153 8.08 16.78 -2.13
C ASP A 153 9.56 17.16 -2.00
N LYS A 154 10.01 17.42 -0.76
CA LYS A 154 11.42 17.73 -0.44
C LYS A 154 12.35 16.51 -0.47
N ASP A 155 11.81 15.29 -0.33
CA ASP A 155 12.56 14.04 -0.31
C ASP A 155 12.49 13.27 -1.66
N ILE A 156 11.53 13.62 -2.53
CA ILE A 156 11.28 12.93 -3.82
C ILE A 156 12.09 13.54 -4.98
N GLY A 157 12.64 14.75 -4.82
CA GLY A 157 13.41 15.48 -5.86
C GLY A 157 14.75 14.86 -6.31
N ILE A 158 15.06 13.61 -5.96
CA ILE A 158 16.29 12.90 -6.35
C ILE A 158 16.02 11.78 -7.39
N PHE A 159 14.76 11.47 -7.72
CA PHE A 159 14.40 10.35 -8.61
C PHE A 159 13.55 10.72 -9.84
N ILE A 160 13.67 11.96 -10.34
CA ILE A 160 13.30 12.31 -11.73
C ILE A 160 14.55 12.75 -12.47
#